data_AF-A0A327UPT6-F1
#
_entry.id   AF-A0A327UPT6-F1
#
_cell.length_a   1.000
_cell.length_b   1.000
_cell.length_c   1.000
_cell.angle_alpha   90.00
_cell.angle_beta   90.00
_cell.angle_gamma   90.00
#
_symmetry.space_group_name_H-M   'P 1'
#
loop_
_entity.id
_entity.type
_entity.pdbx_description
1 polymer ?
#
loop_
_entity_poly.entity_id
_entity_poly.type
_entity_poly.pdbx_seq_one_letter_code
_entity_poly.pdbx_strand_id
1 'polypeptide(L)'
;MSAYVHDRVMRALLVTSIGIACAGAVLLPLAPTESAEALLSGKSSTSTGDAAPPVARGSAGGEGAATGTDARTDAARDGGVSGSTQSLPLRAGGGDKRSGDKLLSAWEDDPSGGRRVTSRKVKPFSLVGVVWKDVSAAPPGRMQVQTRASGSGKWSSWRTLETHGDGPESGGRGRSGEKPLGATAPMWAGDSTAVRMRLLPAAGEKAGGAADRKRAGEAGLPEGARLELVDPGDSPGSGSGSRSGSGSGPGSGSGARAGEGGGGGGGDSGEDGGARSDGPRDDDPGQRPGGVLPELSRSATRSTYGDDAADATPSEQDRADDSRIGPRPRIVTRKGWGADENLREREFAYSKSVKAAFVHHSAETNDYDCADVPAIIRGIYRYHVQSSHWRDIGYNFLVDKCGTIYEGRAGGVAKPVMGAHTLGFNADTTGIAVLGTYSKAVPSTAARDALAKLTAWKLGVHGVDASGKATLTSEGGTKYRKGSKATFNAVAGHRDGFTTECPGEKLYGALPGIRTEAGRLQGRR
;
A
#
# COMPACT_ATOMS: atom_id res chain seq x y z
N MET A 1 -38.94 -55.43 -14.45
CA MET A 1 -38.30 -54.33 -15.22
C MET A 1 -37.29 -53.69 -14.28
N SER A 2 -36.04 -54.18 -14.27
CA SER A 2 -34.87 -53.62 -14.97
C SER A 2 -34.37 -52.34 -14.30
N ALA A 3 -33.13 -52.09 -13.87
CA ALA A 3 -31.84 -52.77 -13.77
C ALA A 3 -30.95 -51.80 -12.92
N TYR A 4 -30.13 -52.26 -11.95
CA TYR A 4 -28.64 -52.33 -12.01
C TYR A 4 -27.91 -51.02 -12.41
N VAL A 5 -26.80 -50.56 -11.83
CA VAL A 5 -25.95 -50.98 -10.70
C VAL A 5 -24.85 -49.91 -10.48
N HIS A 6 -24.33 -49.84 -9.25
CA HIS A 6 -23.09 -49.18 -8.83
C HIS A 6 -21.85 -50.03 -9.16
N ASP A 7 -20.76 -49.44 -9.66
CA ASP A 7 -19.34 -49.88 -9.49
C ASP A 7 -18.44 -48.94 -10.33
N ARG A 8 -17.15 -48.67 -10.11
CA ARG A 8 -16.03 -49.27 -9.34
C ARG A 8 -14.88 -48.22 -9.36
N VAL A 9 -14.14 -48.01 -8.27
CA VAL A 9 -12.77 -48.51 -7.97
C VAL A 9 -11.58 -47.89 -8.75
N MET A 10 -10.55 -47.57 -7.96
CA MET A 10 -9.17 -47.12 -8.24
C MET A 10 -8.36 -47.90 -9.29
N ARG A 11 -7.41 -47.19 -9.92
CA ARG A 11 -6.05 -47.62 -10.38
C ARG A 11 -5.22 -46.34 -10.64
N ALA A 12 -4.13 -46.06 -9.90
CA ALA A 12 -2.75 -46.56 -10.03
C ALA A 12 -1.93 -45.93 -11.19
N LEU A 13 -0.98 -45.06 -10.79
CA LEU A 13 0.36 -44.72 -11.30
C LEU A 13 0.71 -44.89 -12.80
N LEU A 14 1.25 -43.81 -13.39
CA LEU A 14 2.40 -43.88 -14.31
C LEU A 14 3.19 -42.56 -14.30
N VAL A 15 4.44 -42.66 -13.85
CA VAL A 15 5.50 -41.65 -13.94
C VAL A 15 6.14 -41.79 -15.32
N THR A 16 6.26 -40.69 -16.06
CA THR A 16 7.23 -40.58 -17.16
C THR A 16 7.95 -39.23 -17.09
N SER A 17 9.22 -39.35 -16.74
CA SER A 17 10.27 -38.35 -16.83
C SER A 17 10.65 -38.13 -18.30
N ILE A 18 10.67 -36.88 -18.75
CA ILE A 18 11.37 -36.47 -19.97
C ILE A 18 12.27 -35.29 -19.59
N GLY A 19 13.57 -35.57 -19.50
CA GLY A 19 14.60 -34.55 -19.51
C GLY A 19 14.82 -34.07 -20.94
N ILE A 20 14.89 -32.76 -21.14
CA ILE A 20 15.41 -32.16 -22.37
C ILE A 20 16.54 -31.21 -21.99
N ALA A 21 17.69 -31.50 -22.59
CA ALA A 21 18.96 -30.83 -22.42
C ALA A 21 18.97 -29.42 -23.01
N CYS A 22 19.77 -28.57 -22.38
CA CYS A 22 20.15 -27.24 -22.85
C CYS A 22 20.95 -27.34 -24.16
N ALA A 23 20.65 -26.47 -25.13
CA ALA A 23 21.58 -26.05 -26.16
C ALA A 23 21.44 -24.53 -26.32
N GLY A 24 22.52 -23.81 -26.02
CA GLY A 24 22.61 -22.37 -26.16
C GLY A 24 22.81 -21.98 -27.63
N ALA A 25 22.11 -20.94 -28.06
CA ALA A 25 22.45 -20.18 -29.25
C ALA A 25 22.43 -18.69 -28.87
N VAL A 26 23.63 -18.11 -28.82
CA VAL A 26 23.89 -16.68 -28.72
C VAL A 26 23.50 -16.06 -30.06
N LEU A 27 22.55 -15.13 -30.06
CA LEU A 27 22.27 -14.25 -31.20
C LEU A 27 22.37 -12.80 -30.73
N LEU A 28 23.42 -12.12 -31.21
CA LEU A 28 23.62 -10.68 -31.09
C LEU A 28 22.53 -9.92 -31.87
N PRO A 29 21.95 -8.84 -31.32
CA PRO A 29 21.20 -7.89 -32.12
C PRO A 29 22.15 -6.86 -32.76
N LEU A 30 22.13 -6.82 -34.10
CA LEU A 30 22.64 -5.74 -34.93
C LEU A 30 21.86 -4.46 -34.62
N ALA A 31 22.57 -3.39 -34.25
CA ALA A 31 22.05 -2.04 -34.16
C ALA A 31 22.03 -1.40 -35.56
N PRO A 32 20.98 -0.66 -35.95
CA PRO A 32 21.08 0.26 -37.07
C PRO A 32 21.71 1.59 -36.61
N THR A 33 22.68 2.01 -37.42
CA THR A 33 23.42 3.27 -37.41
C THR A 33 22.51 4.49 -37.54
N GLU A 34 22.71 5.49 -36.68
CA GLU A 34 22.24 6.86 -36.91
C GLU A 34 23.08 7.49 -38.04
N SER A 35 22.40 7.94 -39.10
CA SER A 35 23.00 8.83 -40.10
C SER A 35 22.77 10.27 -39.66
N ALA A 36 23.86 10.97 -39.39
CA ALA A 36 23.92 12.42 -39.27
C ALA A 36 24.45 13.01 -40.59
N GLU A 37 23.66 13.86 -41.24
CA GLU A 37 24.02 14.89 -42.22
C GLU A 37 22.81 15.83 -42.32
N ALA A 38 22.88 17.14 -42.54
CA ALA A 38 23.93 18.14 -42.50
C ALA A 38 23.23 19.52 -42.45
N LEU A 39 24.01 20.54 -42.08
CA LEU A 39 23.67 21.96 -41.89
C LEU A 39 23.26 22.74 -43.16
N LEU A 40 22.90 24.01 -42.89
CA LEU A 40 22.89 25.23 -43.72
C LEU A 40 21.50 25.57 -44.28
N SER A 41 20.94 26.78 -44.23
CA SER A 41 21.36 28.15 -43.90
C SER A 41 20.06 28.95 -43.68
N GLY A 42 19.85 29.80 -42.68
CA GLY A 42 20.38 31.16 -42.58
C GLY A 42 19.34 32.20 -43.01
N LYS A 43 18.78 32.97 -42.05
CA LYS A 43 18.63 34.44 -42.10
C LYS A 43 17.84 34.98 -40.90
N SER A 44 18.51 35.92 -40.23
CA SER A 44 18.00 36.88 -39.26
C SER A 44 17.16 37.96 -39.95
N SER A 45 16.08 38.39 -39.30
CA SER A 45 15.59 39.78 -39.38
C SER A 45 14.85 40.16 -38.09
N THR A 46 15.41 41.13 -37.39
CA THR A 46 14.87 41.91 -36.26
C THR A 46 13.79 42.91 -36.68
N SER A 47 12.79 43.16 -35.82
CA SER A 47 11.97 44.40 -35.72
C SER A 47 10.82 44.17 -34.71
N THR A 48 10.98 44.53 -33.43
CA THR A 48 10.39 45.72 -32.75
C THR A 48 8.87 45.82 -32.73
N GLY A 49 8.28 45.95 -31.54
CA GLY A 49 6.89 46.37 -31.33
C GLY A 49 6.35 46.05 -29.94
N ASP A 50 6.55 46.97 -28.99
CA ASP A 50 5.84 47.07 -27.70
C ASP A 50 4.31 47.10 -27.89
N ALA A 51 3.57 46.54 -26.92
CA ALA A 51 2.42 47.19 -26.25
C ALA A 51 1.62 46.18 -25.39
N ALA A 52 1.62 46.38 -24.07
CA ALA A 52 0.52 46.00 -23.17
C ALA A 52 -0.68 46.94 -23.40
N PRO A 53 -1.93 46.54 -23.08
CA PRO A 53 -2.62 47.09 -21.89
C PRO A 53 -3.74 46.14 -21.35
N PRO A 54 -4.70 46.59 -20.52
CA PRO A 54 -4.53 46.94 -19.11
C PRO A 54 -5.51 46.18 -18.17
N VAL A 55 -5.27 46.38 -16.89
CA VAL A 55 -6.10 45.98 -15.75
C VAL A 55 -7.29 46.93 -15.58
N ALA A 56 -8.49 46.42 -15.29
CA ALA A 56 -9.60 47.22 -14.78
C ALA A 56 -10.42 46.46 -13.73
N ARG A 57 -10.67 47.12 -12.60
CA ARG A 57 -11.61 46.77 -11.52
C ARG A 57 -13.00 47.33 -11.83
N GLY A 58 -14.08 46.69 -11.37
CA GLY A 58 -15.36 47.38 -11.12
C GLY A 58 -16.66 46.55 -11.12
N SER A 59 -17.11 46.18 -9.91
CA SER A 59 -18.48 46.20 -9.35
C SER A 59 -19.69 45.45 -9.97
N ALA A 60 -20.22 44.52 -9.15
CA ALA A 60 -21.60 44.16 -8.77
C ALA A 60 -22.84 44.50 -9.63
N GLY A 61 -23.71 43.48 -9.76
CA GLY A 61 -25.18 43.60 -9.64
C GLY A 61 -26.02 42.84 -10.69
N GLY A 62 -26.89 41.92 -10.25
CA GLY A 62 -28.13 41.56 -10.97
C GLY A 62 -28.37 40.08 -11.29
N GLU A 63 -29.40 39.51 -10.65
CA GLU A 63 -29.91 38.14 -10.69
C GLU A 63 -30.47 37.67 -12.06
N GLY A 64 -30.54 36.34 -12.24
CA GLY A 64 -31.64 35.71 -13.00
C GLY A 64 -31.29 34.55 -13.94
N ALA A 65 -31.88 33.39 -13.62
CA ALA A 65 -32.22 32.25 -14.50
C ALA A 65 -31.23 31.07 -14.63
N ALA A 66 -31.77 29.92 -14.22
CA ALA A 66 -31.21 28.58 -14.22
C ALA A 66 -30.91 28.03 -15.62
N THR A 67 -29.86 27.21 -15.73
CA THR A 67 -29.82 25.94 -16.50
C THR A 67 -28.42 25.30 -16.42
N GLY A 68 -28.37 23.99 -16.14
CA GLY A 68 -27.27 23.09 -16.56
C GLY A 68 -26.02 23.03 -15.69
N THR A 69 -26.10 22.38 -14.53
CA THR A 69 -24.92 21.87 -13.81
C THR A 69 -24.56 20.47 -14.33
N ASP A 70 -23.39 20.30 -14.94
CA ASP A 70 -22.55 19.10 -14.80
C ASP A 70 -21.17 19.31 -15.45
N ALA A 71 -20.14 18.78 -14.80
CA ALA A 71 -18.74 18.60 -15.27
C ALA A 71 -17.68 19.72 -15.04
N ARG A 72 -17.81 20.63 -14.06
CA ARG A 72 -16.71 21.55 -13.68
C ARG A 72 -16.55 21.83 -12.19
N THR A 73 -16.67 20.83 -11.33
CA THR A 73 -16.40 21.00 -9.88
C THR A 73 -15.69 19.81 -9.26
N ASP A 74 -14.43 19.56 -9.62
CA ASP A 74 -13.52 18.71 -8.81
C ASP A 74 -12.08 19.25 -8.74
N ALA A 75 -11.77 20.39 -9.35
CA ALA A 75 -10.41 20.94 -9.41
C ALA A 75 -10.08 21.99 -8.31
N ALA A 76 -10.96 22.23 -7.35
CA ALA A 76 -10.85 23.36 -6.41
C ALA A 76 -11.14 23.01 -4.94
N ARG A 77 -10.61 21.88 -4.45
CA ARG A 77 -10.60 21.55 -3.00
C ARG A 77 -9.20 21.35 -2.39
N ASP A 78 -8.12 21.42 -3.17
CA ASP A 78 -6.73 21.28 -2.68
C ASP A 78 -6.18 22.58 -2.04
N GLY A 79 -7.01 23.26 -1.23
CA GLY A 79 -6.56 24.41 -0.43
C GLY A 79 -5.62 23.94 0.69
N GLY A 80 -4.30 23.93 0.43
CA GLY A 80 -3.25 23.86 1.45
C GLY A 80 -2.66 22.47 1.78
N VAL A 81 -3.06 21.41 1.07
CA VAL A 81 -2.63 20.02 1.32
C VAL A 81 -1.42 19.70 0.41
N SER A 82 -0.34 19.15 0.97
CA SER A 82 0.84 18.73 0.19
C SER A 82 0.53 17.53 -0.70
N GLY A 83 1.01 17.53 -1.95
CA GLY A 83 0.73 16.51 -2.95
C GLY A 83 -0.60 16.69 -3.69
N SER A 84 -0.86 15.84 -4.70
CA SER A 84 -2.06 15.95 -5.54
C SER A 84 -2.47 14.62 -6.16
N THR A 85 -3.73 14.54 -6.62
CA THR A 85 -4.23 13.40 -7.41
C THR A 85 -4.75 13.91 -8.75
N GLN A 86 -4.26 13.32 -9.84
CA GLN A 86 -4.78 13.56 -11.19
C GLN A 86 -5.50 12.31 -11.70
N SER A 87 -6.83 12.41 -11.81
CA SER A 87 -7.68 11.36 -12.39
C SER A 87 -7.82 11.52 -13.90
N LEU A 88 -7.55 10.45 -14.65
CA LEU A 88 -7.66 10.41 -16.12
C LEU A 88 -8.73 9.39 -16.53
N PRO A 89 -9.88 9.81 -17.10
CA PRO A 89 -10.97 8.89 -17.47
C PRO A 89 -10.59 7.87 -18.54
N LEU A 90 -10.77 6.58 -18.27
CA LEU A 90 -10.50 5.49 -19.20
C LEU A 90 -11.80 5.11 -19.95
N ARG A 91 -12.23 5.97 -20.88
CA ARG A 91 -13.49 5.77 -21.63
C ARG A 91 -13.38 4.61 -22.62
N ALA A 92 -14.36 3.70 -22.61
CA ALA A 92 -14.52 2.66 -23.60
C ALA A 92 -15.22 3.25 -24.85
N GLY A 93 -14.45 3.72 -25.83
CA GLY A 93 -14.98 4.22 -27.11
C GLY A 93 -14.15 5.36 -27.68
N GLY A 94 -14.01 5.41 -29.01
CA GLY A 94 -13.32 6.49 -29.71
C GLY A 94 -13.85 7.84 -29.25
N GLY A 95 -12.95 8.70 -28.76
CA GLY A 95 -13.32 9.91 -28.03
C GLY A 95 -14.29 10.79 -28.80
N ASP A 96 -15.30 11.30 -28.09
CA ASP A 96 -16.03 12.46 -28.57
C ASP A 96 -15.02 13.61 -28.71
N LYS A 97 -14.78 14.04 -29.96
CA LYS A 97 -13.86 15.13 -30.29
C LYS A 97 -14.28 16.47 -29.66
N ARG A 98 -15.44 16.54 -29.00
CA ARG A 98 -16.00 17.75 -28.38
C ARG A 98 -15.64 17.96 -26.90
N SER A 99 -15.15 16.95 -26.17
CA SER A 99 -14.63 17.19 -24.81
C SER A 99 -13.15 17.60 -24.86
N GLY A 100 -12.82 18.82 -24.44
CA GLY A 100 -11.47 19.40 -24.48
C GLY A 100 -10.38 18.68 -23.68
N ASP A 101 -10.66 17.53 -23.06
CA ASP A 101 -9.72 16.74 -22.27
C ASP A 101 -8.79 15.89 -23.16
N LYS A 102 -7.78 16.54 -23.75
CA LYS A 102 -6.73 15.89 -24.56
C LYS A 102 -5.67 15.14 -23.73
N LEU A 103 -5.97 14.77 -22.49
CA LEU A 103 -4.96 14.23 -21.58
C LEU A 103 -4.63 12.76 -21.89
N LEU A 104 -5.59 11.94 -22.28
CA LEU A 104 -5.35 10.57 -22.75
C LEU A 104 -5.45 10.50 -24.28
N SER A 105 -4.57 9.70 -24.91
CA SER A 105 -4.73 9.33 -26.30
C SER A 105 -6.01 8.52 -26.51
N ALA A 106 -6.44 8.37 -27.77
CA ALA A 106 -7.41 7.32 -28.07
C ALA A 106 -6.83 5.95 -27.69
N TRP A 107 -7.70 5.00 -27.37
CA TRP A 107 -7.32 3.60 -27.26
C TRP A 107 -6.87 3.10 -28.64
N GLU A 108 -5.71 2.47 -28.68
CA GLU A 108 -5.09 1.87 -29.85
C GLU A 108 -4.95 0.35 -29.64
N ASP A 109 -4.79 -0.39 -30.73
CA ASP A 109 -4.42 -1.80 -30.65
C ASP A 109 -3.00 -1.94 -30.07
N ASP A 110 -2.83 -2.84 -29.10
CA ASP A 110 -1.53 -3.21 -28.57
C ASP A 110 -0.98 -4.43 -29.33
N PRO A 111 0.29 -4.44 -29.75
CA PRO A 111 0.91 -5.58 -30.46
C PRO A 111 0.83 -6.90 -29.68
N SER A 112 0.60 -6.86 -28.36
CA SER A 112 0.44 -8.05 -27.52
C SER A 112 -0.99 -8.62 -27.53
N GLY A 113 -1.86 -8.13 -28.42
CA GLY A 113 -3.24 -8.61 -28.60
C GLY A 113 -4.25 -8.02 -27.62
N GLY A 114 -4.02 -6.80 -27.15
CA GLY A 114 -4.93 -6.06 -26.26
C GLY A 114 -5.14 -4.63 -26.77
N ARG A 115 -5.55 -3.72 -25.88
CA ARG A 115 -5.66 -2.28 -26.19
C ARG A 115 -4.76 -1.46 -25.28
N ARG A 116 -4.27 -0.34 -25.78
CA ARG A 116 -3.37 0.56 -25.07
C ARG A 116 -3.84 2.01 -25.15
N VAL A 117 -3.60 2.75 -24.08
CA VAL A 117 -3.75 4.20 -24.02
C VAL A 117 -2.47 4.84 -23.47
N THR A 118 -2.14 6.03 -23.94
CA THR A 118 -0.93 6.77 -23.53
C THR A 118 -1.30 8.19 -23.10
N SER A 119 -0.71 8.66 -22.00
CA SER A 119 -0.64 10.09 -21.69
C SER A 119 0.80 10.54 -21.54
N ARG A 120 1.19 11.57 -22.31
CA ARG A 120 2.54 12.16 -22.29
C ARG A 120 2.58 13.56 -21.66
N LYS A 121 1.42 14.10 -21.27
CA LYS A 121 1.25 15.44 -20.72
C LYS A 121 0.45 15.33 -19.41
N VAL A 122 1.06 14.73 -18.40
CA VAL A 122 0.49 14.61 -17.05
C VAL A 122 1.27 15.49 -16.09
N LYS A 123 0.65 15.83 -14.96
CA LYS A 123 1.38 16.38 -13.82
C LYS A 123 2.39 15.33 -13.34
N PRO A 124 3.54 15.74 -12.79
CA PRO A 124 4.43 14.80 -12.12
C PRO A 124 3.67 13.97 -11.08
N PHE A 125 4.02 12.70 -10.99
CA PHE A 125 3.42 11.74 -10.06
C PHE A 125 4.45 10.68 -9.67
N SER A 126 4.23 10.03 -8.53
CA SER A 126 5.14 8.97 -8.05
C SER A 126 4.42 7.65 -7.78
N LEU A 127 3.08 7.63 -7.86
CA LEU A 127 2.27 6.44 -7.70
C LEU A 127 1.12 6.41 -8.71
N VAL A 128 0.78 5.22 -9.20
CA VAL A 128 -0.30 5.01 -10.18
C VAL A 128 -1.21 3.86 -9.77
N GLY A 129 -2.52 4.03 -9.95
CA GLY A 129 -3.52 2.99 -9.77
C GLY A 129 -4.70 3.18 -10.71
N VAL A 130 -5.65 2.25 -10.70
CA VAL A 130 -6.91 2.36 -11.46
C VAL A 130 -8.07 2.14 -10.50
N VAL A 131 -9.08 3.00 -10.56
CA VAL A 131 -10.32 2.85 -9.78
C VAL A 131 -11.56 2.89 -10.67
N TRP A 132 -12.68 2.34 -10.20
CA TRP A 132 -13.96 2.26 -10.93
C TRP A 132 -15.16 2.28 -9.98
N LYS A 133 -16.36 2.56 -10.52
CA LYS A 133 -17.55 2.85 -9.69
C LYS A 133 -18.03 1.67 -8.84
N ASP A 134 -18.18 0.50 -9.44
CA ASP A 134 -18.72 -0.67 -8.78
C ASP A 134 -17.61 -1.52 -8.15
N VAL A 135 -17.49 -1.48 -6.83
CA VAL A 135 -16.49 -2.28 -6.07
C VAL A 135 -16.57 -3.78 -6.33
N SER A 136 -17.75 -4.30 -6.73
CA SER A 136 -17.95 -5.71 -7.03
C SER A 136 -17.62 -6.09 -8.47
N ALA A 137 -17.45 -5.11 -9.37
CA ALA A 137 -17.10 -5.35 -10.75
C ALA A 137 -15.62 -5.76 -10.86
N ALA A 138 -15.38 -6.96 -11.41
CA ALA A 138 -14.03 -7.39 -11.75
C ALA A 138 -13.62 -6.84 -13.14
N PRO A 139 -12.40 -6.31 -13.29
CA PRO A 139 -11.90 -5.95 -14.62
C PRO A 139 -11.78 -7.22 -15.49
N PRO A 140 -12.15 -7.15 -16.79
CA PRO A 140 -12.24 -8.32 -17.66
C PRO A 140 -10.89 -8.91 -18.09
N GLY A 141 -9.78 -8.36 -17.61
CA GLY A 141 -8.45 -8.74 -18.06
C GLY A 141 -7.33 -8.19 -17.19
N ARG A 142 -6.08 -8.40 -17.65
CA ARG A 142 -4.89 -7.92 -16.95
C ARG A 142 -4.61 -6.48 -17.32
N MET A 143 -4.66 -5.59 -16.33
CA MET A 143 -4.23 -4.21 -16.47
C MET A 143 -2.72 -4.12 -16.26
N GLN A 144 -2.02 -3.49 -17.18
CA GLN A 144 -0.59 -3.23 -17.05
C GLN A 144 -0.27 -1.77 -17.33
N VAL A 145 0.75 -1.26 -16.66
CA VAL A 145 1.23 0.11 -16.81
C VAL A 145 2.72 0.18 -17.12
N GLN A 146 3.10 1.24 -17.82
CA GLN A 146 4.46 1.74 -17.92
C GLN A 146 4.47 3.20 -17.50
N THR A 147 5.52 3.62 -16.82
CA THR A 147 5.74 5.03 -16.48
C THR A 147 7.04 5.51 -17.10
N ARG A 148 7.13 6.82 -17.32
CA ARG A 148 8.33 7.47 -17.83
C ARG A 148 8.95 8.34 -16.75
N ALA A 149 10.15 7.98 -16.31
CA ALA A 149 10.85 8.73 -15.27
C ALA A 149 11.19 10.15 -15.72
N SER A 150 11.06 11.12 -14.82
CA SER A 150 11.26 12.56 -15.07
C SER A 150 12.69 12.88 -15.54
N GLY A 151 13.70 12.33 -14.85
CA GLY A 151 15.11 12.66 -15.12
C GLY A 151 15.73 11.92 -16.32
N SER A 152 15.41 10.64 -16.52
CA SER A 152 16.02 9.85 -17.60
C SER A 152 15.21 9.84 -18.89
N GLY A 153 13.92 10.18 -18.83
CA GLY A 153 13.00 10.05 -19.95
C GLY A 153 12.83 8.61 -20.45
N LYS A 154 13.28 7.60 -19.71
CA LYS A 154 13.14 6.18 -20.07
C LYS A 154 11.80 5.63 -19.57
N TRP A 155 11.20 4.76 -20.38
CA TRP A 155 10.02 4.01 -19.99
C TRP A 155 10.43 2.80 -19.15
N SER A 156 9.65 2.50 -18.11
CA SER A 156 9.79 1.25 -17.35
C SER A 156 9.45 0.04 -18.21
N SER A 157 9.75 -1.18 -17.73
CA SER A 157 9.09 -2.38 -18.23
C SER A 157 7.59 -2.34 -17.93
N TRP A 158 6.79 -3.13 -18.65
CA TRP A 158 5.36 -3.30 -18.34
C TRP A 158 5.20 -4.02 -17.01
N ARG A 159 4.37 -3.46 -16.14
CA ARG A 159 4.08 -4.01 -14.81
C ARG A 159 2.59 -4.22 -14.65
N THR A 160 2.20 -5.36 -14.09
CA THR A 160 0.78 -5.67 -13.82
C THR A 160 0.30 -4.92 -12.59
N LEU A 161 -0.89 -4.32 -12.69
CA LEU A 161 -1.63 -3.81 -11.54
C LEU A 161 -2.53 -4.93 -11.03
N GLU A 162 -2.29 -5.39 -9.81
CA GLU A 162 -3.13 -6.39 -9.16
C GLU A 162 -4.48 -5.77 -8.78
N THR A 163 -5.59 -6.48 -9.03
CA THR A 163 -6.92 -6.02 -8.61
C THR A 163 -6.99 -6.08 -7.09
N HIS A 164 -7.32 -4.95 -6.47
CA HIS A 164 -7.53 -4.82 -5.03
C HIS A 164 -9.05 -4.82 -4.80
N GLY A 165 -9.62 -6.03 -4.84
CA GLY A 165 -11.07 -6.24 -4.64
C GLY A 165 -11.51 -6.17 -3.18
N ASP A 166 -10.63 -5.67 -2.32
CA ASP A 166 -10.79 -5.63 -0.88
C ASP A 166 -11.00 -4.18 -0.41
N GLY A 167 -11.45 -3.96 0.82
CA GLY A 167 -11.82 -2.61 1.27
C GLY A 167 -12.79 -2.58 2.46
N PRO A 168 -13.49 -1.45 2.68
CA PRO A 168 -14.49 -1.33 3.74
C PRO A 168 -15.60 -2.38 3.59
N GLU A 169 -16.18 -2.81 4.70
CA GLU A 169 -17.29 -3.77 4.70
C GLU A 169 -18.47 -3.32 3.82
N SER A 170 -19.19 -4.28 3.23
CA SER A 170 -20.35 -3.98 2.38
C SER A 170 -21.40 -3.17 3.14
N GLY A 171 -21.72 -1.96 2.66
CA GLY A 171 -22.62 -1.00 3.33
C GLY A 171 -21.92 -0.03 4.27
N GLY A 172 -20.61 -0.19 4.50
CA GLY A 172 -19.77 0.80 5.16
C GLY A 172 -19.72 2.09 4.34
N ARG A 173 -19.95 3.22 5.00
CA ARG A 173 -19.76 4.53 4.37
C ARG A 173 -18.27 4.76 4.14
N GLY A 174 -17.92 5.14 2.91
CA GLY A 174 -16.62 5.74 2.61
C GLY A 174 -16.53 7.14 3.19
N ARG A 175 -15.44 7.86 2.85
CA ARG A 175 -15.19 9.20 3.35
C ARG A 175 -16.41 10.10 3.13
N SER A 176 -16.87 10.79 4.19
CA SER A 176 -17.96 11.77 4.13
C SER A 176 -19.27 11.22 3.54
N GLY A 177 -19.50 9.91 3.66
CA GLY A 177 -20.70 9.25 3.13
C GLY A 177 -20.61 8.81 1.67
N GLU A 178 -19.46 8.98 1.02
CA GLU A 178 -19.22 8.51 -0.34
C GLU A 178 -19.22 6.98 -0.41
N LYS A 179 -19.57 6.43 -1.57
CA LYS A 179 -19.44 4.98 -1.81
C LYS A 179 -17.97 4.66 -2.11
N PRO A 180 -17.39 3.63 -1.45
CA PRO A 180 -16.07 3.13 -1.83
C PRO A 180 -16.05 2.69 -3.29
N LEU A 181 -14.93 2.94 -3.97
CA LEU A 181 -14.71 2.53 -5.35
C LEU A 181 -13.94 1.21 -5.41
N GLY A 182 -14.15 0.44 -6.47
CA GLY A 182 -13.25 -0.66 -6.82
C GLY A 182 -11.89 -0.10 -7.24
N ALA A 183 -10.81 -0.80 -6.91
CA ALA A 183 -9.46 -0.30 -7.11
C ALA A 183 -8.47 -1.41 -7.48
N THR A 184 -7.38 -1.05 -8.15
CA THR A 184 -6.16 -1.86 -8.15
C THR A 184 -5.34 -1.56 -6.90
N ALA A 185 -4.40 -2.45 -6.59
CA ALA A 185 -3.30 -2.10 -5.71
C ALA A 185 -2.51 -0.98 -6.41
N PRO A 186 -2.21 0.12 -5.71
CA PRO A 186 -1.41 1.17 -6.29
C PRO A 186 0.01 0.68 -6.52
N MET A 187 0.70 1.31 -7.48
CA MET A 187 2.06 0.96 -7.83
C MET A 187 2.97 2.18 -7.72
N TRP A 188 3.98 2.09 -6.86
CA TRP A 188 5.09 3.05 -6.86
C TRP A 188 5.80 3.06 -8.23
N ALA A 189 5.85 4.25 -8.80
CA ALA A 189 6.44 4.58 -10.09
C ALA A 189 7.75 5.38 -9.97
N GLY A 190 8.02 5.94 -8.79
CA GLY A 190 9.01 7.03 -8.64
C GLY A 190 8.65 8.24 -9.49
N ASP A 191 9.48 9.28 -9.46
CA ASP A 191 9.21 10.55 -10.14
C ASP A 191 8.99 10.36 -11.65
N SER A 192 7.72 10.47 -12.06
CA SER A 192 7.25 10.12 -13.40
C SER A 192 6.46 11.26 -14.03
N THR A 193 6.57 11.41 -15.35
CA THR A 193 5.94 12.51 -16.12
C THR A 193 5.10 12.02 -17.30
N ALA A 194 5.03 10.70 -17.52
CA ALA A 194 4.15 10.10 -18.50
C ALA A 194 3.76 8.68 -18.08
N VAL A 195 2.61 8.23 -18.58
CA VAL A 195 2.06 6.91 -18.29
C VAL A 195 1.47 6.28 -19.54
N ARG A 196 1.61 4.96 -19.65
CA ARG A 196 0.89 4.12 -20.59
C ARG A 196 0.17 3.05 -19.80
N MET A 197 -1.05 2.75 -20.23
CA MET A 197 -1.81 1.62 -19.71
C MET A 197 -2.20 0.72 -20.87
N ARG A 198 -2.18 -0.59 -20.65
CA ARG A 198 -2.77 -1.55 -21.56
C ARG A 198 -3.67 -2.53 -20.82
N LEU A 199 -4.73 -2.96 -21.50
CA LEU A 199 -5.61 -4.03 -21.08
C LEU A 199 -5.34 -5.25 -21.96
N LEU A 200 -4.89 -6.34 -21.34
CA LEU A 200 -4.64 -7.62 -21.98
C LEU A 200 -5.72 -8.63 -21.58
N PRO A 201 -5.99 -9.67 -22.40
CA PRO A 201 -6.84 -10.79 -22.01
C PRO A 201 -6.38 -11.46 -20.69
N ALA A 202 -7.27 -12.15 -19.99
CA ALA A 202 -6.94 -12.91 -18.77
C ALA A 202 -5.87 -13.99 -19.03
N ALA A 203 -5.19 -14.48 -17.99
CA ALA A 203 -4.12 -15.47 -18.14
C ALA A 203 -4.70 -16.88 -18.28
N GLY A 204 -4.22 -17.67 -19.23
CA GLY A 204 -4.63 -19.07 -19.38
C GLY A 204 -5.82 -19.30 -20.31
N GLU A 205 -6.50 -18.25 -20.78
CA GLU A 205 -7.28 -18.36 -22.01
C GLU A 205 -6.27 -18.55 -23.15
N LYS A 206 -6.35 -19.68 -23.87
CA LYS A 206 -5.66 -19.80 -25.15
C LYS A 206 -6.00 -18.53 -25.91
N ALA A 207 -4.99 -17.82 -26.43
CA ALA A 207 -5.23 -16.70 -27.31
C ALA A 207 -6.18 -17.23 -28.39
N GLY A 208 -7.47 -16.91 -28.25
CA GLY A 208 -8.43 -17.35 -29.22
C GLY A 208 -8.07 -16.71 -30.56
N GLY A 209 -8.87 -17.00 -31.58
CA GLY A 209 -8.71 -16.33 -32.86
C GLY A 209 -8.62 -14.80 -32.67
N ALA A 210 -8.18 -14.07 -33.69
CA ALA A 210 -8.12 -12.60 -33.62
C ALA A 210 -9.42 -11.98 -33.05
N ALA A 211 -10.57 -12.64 -33.23
CA ALA A 211 -11.87 -12.31 -32.65
C ALA A 211 -11.97 -12.35 -31.10
N ASP A 212 -11.38 -13.32 -30.41
CA ASP A 212 -11.46 -13.42 -28.94
C ASP A 212 -10.53 -12.42 -28.25
N ARG A 213 -9.35 -12.18 -28.85
CA ARG A 213 -8.45 -11.08 -28.47
C ARG A 213 -9.10 -9.72 -28.69
N LYS A 214 -9.83 -9.57 -29.79
CA LYS A 214 -10.66 -8.39 -30.06
C LYS A 214 -11.76 -8.25 -29.00
N ARG A 215 -12.47 -9.32 -28.62
CA ARG A 215 -13.53 -9.33 -27.61
C ARG A 215 -13.04 -8.95 -26.20
N ALA A 216 -11.86 -9.41 -25.79
CA ALA A 216 -11.27 -9.01 -24.50
C ALA A 216 -10.72 -7.57 -24.50
N GLY A 217 -10.28 -7.05 -25.65
CA GLY A 217 -10.01 -5.63 -25.84
C GLY A 217 -11.30 -4.78 -25.96
N GLU A 218 -12.37 -5.34 -26.51
CA GLU A 218 -13.70 -4.72 -26.62
C GLU A 218 -14.45 -4.75 -25.29
N ALA A 219 -14.17 -5.73 -24.41
CA ALA A 219 -14.61 -5.75 -23.03
C ALA A 219 -13.98 -4.54 -22.32
N GLY A 220 -14.74 -3.45 -22.30
CA GLY A 220 -14.33 -2.21 -21.67
C GLY A 220 -14.00 -2.42 -20.20
N LEU A 221 -13.21 -1.50 -19.66
CA LEU A 221 -13.05 -1.42 -18.20
C LEU A 221 -14.41 -1.20 -17.53
N PRO A 222 -14.54 -1.55 -16.23
CA PRO A 222 -15.76 -1.28 -15.48
C PRO A 222 -16.19 0.18 -15.56
N GLU A 223 -17.48 0.44 -15.36
CA GLU A 223 -18.05 1.78 -15.48
C GLU A 223 -17.30 2.81 -14.62
N GLY A 224 -16.98 3.95 -15.23
CA GLY A 224 -16.27 5.04 -14.55
C GLY A 224 -14.80 4.72 -14.23
N ALA A 225 -14.20 3.73 -14.89
CA ALA A 225 -12.78 3.46 -14.74
C ALA A 225 -11.93 4.71 -15.03
N ARG A 226 -11.01 5.00 -14.13
CA ARG A 226 -10.08 6.14 -14.21
C ARG A 226 -8.70 5.71 -13.75
N LEU A 227 -7.68 6.21 -14.46
CA LEU A 227 -6.29 6.08 -14.06
C LEU A 227 -5.98 7.21 -13.07
N GLU A 228 -5.43 6.84 -11.92
CA GLU A 228 -5.16 7.74 -10.80
C GLU A 228 -3.66 7.94 -10.70
N LEU A 229 -3.20 9.18 -10.91
CA LEU A 229 -1.80 9.56 -10.81
C LEU A 229 -1.61 10.39 -9.56
N VAL A 230 -0.83 9.87 -8.62
CA VAL A 230 -0.71 10.43 -7.28
C VAL A 230 0.69 10.99 -7.09
N ASP A 231 0.73 12.26 -6.74
CA ASP A 231 1.88 12.93 -6.14
C ASP A 231 1.72 12.85 -4.60
N PRO A 232 2.61 12.12 -3.90
CA PRO A 232 2.52 11.95 -2.44
C PRO A 232 2.81 13.23 -1.67
N GLY A 233 3.32 14.28 -2.33
CA GLY A 233 3.71 15.52 -1.70
C GLY A 233 5.00 15.43 -0.89
N ASP A 234 5.50 16.61 -0.54
CA ASP A 234 6.70 16.77 0.26
C ASP A 234 6.52 16.27 1.69
N SER A 235 7.60 15.74 2.27
CA SER A 235 7.64 15.44 3.69
C SER A 235 7.50 16.75 4.50
N PRO A 236 6.76 16.76 5.62
CA PRO A 236 6.72 17.92 6.51
C PRO A 236 8.14 18.29 6.95
N GLY A 237 8.58 19.51 6.65
CA GLY A 237 9.94 19.99 6.94
C GLY A 237 10.88 20.11 5.75
N SER A 238 10.51 19.64 4.55
CA SER A 238 11.28 19.86 3.32
C SER A 238 11.11 21.27 2.71
N GLY A 239 10.45 22.18 3.44
CA GLY A 239 10.28 23.58 3.03
C GLY A 239 11.60 24.36 3.08
N SER A 240 12.08 24.78 1.91
CA SER A 240 13.17 25.75 1.70
C SER A 240 14.58 25.30 2.12
N GLY A 241 15.26 24.56 1.24
CA GLY A 241 16.70 24.30 1.33
C GLY A 241 17.32 23.90 -0.01
N SER A 242 17.72 24.90 -0.80
CA SER A 242 18.72 24.91 -1.88
C SER A 242 19.12 23.57 -2.57
N ARG A 243 18.90 23.54 -3.89
CA ARG A 243 19.76 22.78 -4.83
C ARG A 243 21.20 23.25 -4.69
N SER A 244 22.07 22.42 -4.13
CA SER A 244 23.53 22.46 -4.30
C SER A 244 24.04 21.06 -4.01
N GLY A 245 24.63 20.31 -4.94
CA GLY A 245 25.94 20.62 -5.51
C GLY A 245 26.89 19.52 -5.01
N SER A 246 27.40 18.71 -5.93
CA SER A 246 28.30 17.59 -5.65
C SER A 246 29.60 18.01 -4.95
N GLY A 247 30.13 17.15 -4.08
CA GLY A 247 31.58 16.93 -4.02
C GLY A 247 32.23 16.78 -2.64
N SER A 248 32.85 15.60 -2.46
CA SER A 248 34.14 15.37 -1.77
C SER A 248 34.15 14.99 -0.27
N GLY A 249 34.24 13.68 -0.03
CA GLY A 249 35.38 13.01 0.65
C GLY A 249 35.56 13.11 2.17
N PRO A 250 35.68 12.00 2.92
CA PRO A 250 36.00 12.03 4.36
C PRO A 250 37.52 12.06 4.60
N GLY A 251 37.97 12.99 5.45
CA GLY A 251 39.33 13.03 6.00
C GLY A 251 39.36 12.40 7.40
N SER A 252 40.20 11.37 7.56
CA SER A 252 40.57 10.74 8.82
C SER A 252 41.21 11.72 9.80
N GLY A 253 40.94 11.54 11.10
CA GLY A 253 41.65 12.20 12.20
C GLY A 253 41.51 11.41 13.50
N SER A 254 42.57 10.67 13.82
CA SER A 254 42.79 9.89 15.04
C SER A 254 43.16 10.76 16.26
N GLY A 255 42.83 10.30 17.48
CA GLY A 255 43.77 10.43 18.62
C GLY A 255 43.21 10.78 20.01
N ALA A 256 43.74 10.06 21.01
CA ALA A 256 43.75 10.26 22.48
C ALA A 256 42.55 9.72 23.29
N ARG A 257 42.66 8.55 23.95
CA ARG A 257 43.28 8.22 25.27
C ARG A 257 42.54 8.88 26.44
N ALA A 258 41.76 8.12 27.22
CA ALA A 258 42.14 7.27 28.36
C ALA A 258 42.41 8.07 29.65
N GLY A 259 41.54 7.87 30.63
CA GLY A 259 41.69 8.28 32.02
C GLY A 259 40.93 7.31 32.91
N GLU A 260 41.61 6.25 33.33
CA GLU A 260 41.21 5.43 34.48
C GLU A 260 41.61 6.15 35.77
N GLY A 261 40.71 6.12 36.75
CA GLY A 261 40.96 6.47 38.14
C GLY A 261 39.90 5.79 38.99
N GLY A 262 40.24 4.64 39.58
CA GLY A 262 39.34 3.83 40.39
C GLY A 262 39.33 4.19 41.87
N GLY A 263 38.40 3.57 42.60
CA GLY A 263 38.62 3.14 43.99
C GLY A 263 37.54 3.49 45.03
N GLY A 264 36.73 2.48 45.40
CA GLY A 264 36.06 2.30 46.71
C GLY A 264 34.80 3.14 46.95
N GLY A 265 33.71 2.67 47.58
CA GLY A 265 33.40 1.49 48.40
C GLY A 265 32.26 1.88 49.35
N GLY A 266 31.32 0.96 49.63
CA GLY A 266 30.15 1.14 50.52
C GLY A 266 28.86 1.38 49.70
N GLY A 267 27.79 0.59 49.77
CA GLY A 267 27.25 -0.14 50.92
C GLY A 267 26.18 0.71 51.59
N ASP A 268 25.00 0.84 50.98
CA ASP A 268 23.76 1.07 51.74
C ASP A 268 22.51 0.67 50.93
N SER A 269 21.67 -0.07 51.63
CA SER A 269 20.27 -0.37 51.37
C SER A 269 19.42 0.89 51.35
N GLY A 270 18.54 1.02 50.36
CA GLY A 270 17.56 2.12 50.32
C GLY A 270 16.38 1.77 49.43
N GLU A 271 15.24 1.60 50.08
CA GLU A 271 13.96 1.17 49.56
C GLU A 271 13.37 2.10 48.49
N ASP A 272 12.67 1.43 47.56
CA ASP A 272 11.34 1.75 47.04
C ASP A 272 10.97 3.23 46.80
N GLY A 273 10.92 3.55 45.50
CA GLY A 273 10.41 4.80 44.97
C GLY A 273 10.00 4.59 43.51
N GLY A 274 9.09 3.65 43.27
CA GLY A 274 8.47 3.41 41.97
C GLY A 274 7.73 4.66 41.49
N ALA A 275 8.45 5.57 40.83
CA ALA A 275 7.85 6.64 40.06
C ALA A 275 7.09 6.01 38.89
N ARG A 276 5.75 6.01 39.02
CA ARG A 276 4.82 5.70 37.93
C ARG A 276 5.16 6.62 36.76
N SER A 277 5.68 6.05 35.68
CA SER A 277 5.85 6.81 34.44
C SER A 277 4.48 6.99 33.80
N ASP A 278 3.78 8.06 34.17
CA ASP A 278 2.62 8.60 33.46
C ASP A 278 3.05 9.20 32.10
N GLY A 279 3.76 8.40 31.30
CA GLY A 279 4.14 8.77 29.94
C GLY A 279 2.89 8.84 29.05
N PRO A 280 2.83 9.75 28.06
CA PRO A 280 1.71 9.85 27.15
C PRO A 280 1.49 8.49 26.48
N ARG A 281 0.35 7.87 26.79
CA ARG A 281 0.05 6.52 26.38
C ARG A 281 0.12 6.43 24.84
N ASP A 282 0.74 5.38 24.33
CA ASP A 282 0.83 5.06 22.90
C ASP A 282 -0.56 4.90 22.23
N ASP A 283 -1.65 4.98 22.98
CA ASP A 283 -3.03 4.76 22.55
C ASP A 283 -3.77 6.05 22.18
N ASP A 284 -3.24 7.24 22.49
CA ASP A 284 -3.80 8.53 22.09
C ASP A 284 -2.91 9.23 21.03
N PRO A 285 -3.30 9.17 19.74
CA PRO A 285 -2.57 9.84 18.67
C PRO A 285 -2.40 11.35 18.89
N GLY A 286 -3.29 12.01 19.62
CA GLY A 286 -3.28 13.45 19.88
C GLY A 286 -2.22 13.89 20.89
N GLN A 287 -1.72 12.97 21.72
CA GLN A 287 -0.78 13.26 22.81
C GLN A 287 0.65 12.75 22.55
N ARG A 288 0.91 12.12 21.40
CA ARG A 288 2.24 11.56 21.09
C ARG A 288 3.22 12.66 20.64
N PRO A 289 4.34 12.88 21.35
CA PRO A 289 5.23 13.99 21.04
C PRO A 289 6.10 13.77 19.78
N GLY A 290 6.36 12.52 19.37
CA GLY A 290 7.41 12.19 18.37
C GLY A 290 6.95 11.56 17.05
N GLY A 291 7.83 11.60 16.05
CA GLY A 291 7.70 10.86 14.79
C GLY A 291 7.98 9.36 14.91
N VAL A 292 8.43 8.89 16.07
CA VAL A 292 8.80 7.49 16.30
C VAL A 292 8.41 7.10 17.72
N LEU A 293 7.78 5.94 17.86
CA LEU A 293 7.66 5.24 19.14
C LEU A 293 8.90 4.36 19.32
N PRO A 294 9.70 4.55 20.39
CA PRO A 294 10.93 3.78 20.61
C PRO A 294 10.62 2.30 20.88
N GLU A 295 11.53 1.37 20.59
CA GLU A 295 11.33 -0.04 20.98
C GLU A 295 11.26 -0.17 22.50
N LEU A 296 10.38 -1.04 23.01
CA LEU A 296 10.30 -1.36 24.43
C LEU A 296 10.76 -2.79 24.68
N SER A 297 11.45 -3.01 25.80
CA SER A 297 11.68 -4.35 26.31
C SER A 297 10.36 -5.04 26.66
N ARG A 298 10.39 -6.36 26.87
CA ARG A 298 9.20 -7.10 27.31
C ARG A 298 8.67 -6.58 28.66
N SER A 299 9.55 -6.27 29.61
CA SER A 299 9.15 -5.73 30.91
C SER A 299 8.53 -4.34 30.81
N ALA A 300 9.13 -3.44 30.03
CA ALA A 300 8.58 -2.11 29.79
C ALA A 300 7.24 -2.15 29.05
N THR A 301 7.12 -3.05 28.05
CA THR A 301 5.86 -3.29 27.34
C THR A 301 4.77 -3.73 28.31
N ARG A 302 5.07 -4.67 29.21
CA ARG A 302 4.11 -5.13 30.23
C ARG A 302 3.71 -4.01 31.18
N SER A 303 4.66 -3.21 31.67
CA SER A 303 4.32 -2.06 32.51
C SER A 303 3.46 -1.03 31.79
N THR A 304 3.55 -0.94 30.45
CA THR A 304 2.78 0.04 29.66
C THR A 304 1.37 -0.47 29.35
N TYR A 305 1.21 -1.77 29.06
CA TYR A 305 -0.03 -2.34 28.51
C TYR A 305 -0.67 -3.43 29.37
N GLY A 306 0.03 -3.94 30.38
CA GLY A 306 -0.47 -4.96 31.31
C GLY A 306 -1.33 -4.36 32.43
N ASP A 307 -1.10 -3.10 32.82
CA ASP A 307 -1.90 -2.47 33.88
C ASP A 307 -3.29 -2.01 33.40
N ASP A 308 -3.50 -1.83 32.08
CA ASP A 308 -4.84 -1.61 31.50
C ASP A 308 -5.70 -2.91 31.53
N ALA A 309 -5.14 -4.02 32.01
CA ALA A 309 -5.85 -5.24 32.38
C ALA A 309 -6.15 -5.31 33.89
N ALA A 310 -6.59 -4.21 34.54
CA ALA A 310 -7.04 -4.31 35.92
C ALA A 310 -8.03 -3.20 36.37
N ASP A 311 -9.21 -3.62 36.82
CA ASP A 311 -9.87 -3.04 38.00
C ASP A 311 -10.02 -4.11 39.12
N ALA A 312 -9.13 -5.10 39.12
CA ALA A 312 -9.02 -6.09 40.19
C ALA A 312 -7.53 -6.42 40.35
N THR A 313 -7.07 -6.65 41.59
CA THR A 313 -5.76 -7.24 41.86
C THR A 313 -5.54 -8.44 40.92
N PRO A 314 -4.56 -8.40 40.00
CA PRO A 314 -4.40 -9.43 38.99
C PRO A 314 -4.21 -10.80 39.64
N SER A 315 -4.96 -11.80 39.18
CA SER A 315 -4.75 -13.19 39.60
C SER A 315 -3.37 -13.68 39.13
N GLU A 316 -2.88 -14.79 39.67
CA GLU A 316 -1.64 -15.43 39.17
C GLU A 316 -1.73 -15.77 37.67
N GLN A 317 -2.95 -16.04 37.19
CA GLN A 317 -3.22 -16.34 35.80
C GLN A 317 -3.16 -15.08 34.92
N ASP A 318 -3.65 -13.94 35.41
CA ASP A 318 -3.52 -12.64 34.72
C ASP A 318 -2.05 -12.23 34.62
N ARG A 319 -1.26 -12.41 35.70
CA ARG A 319 0.20 -12.20 35.65
C ARG A 319 0.91 -13.14 34.66
N ALA A 320 0.42 -14.37 34.54
CA ALA A 320 0.93 -15.33 33.57
C ALA A 320 0.47 -15.05 32.13
N ASP A 321 -0.67 -14.40 31.92
CA ASP A 321 -1.14 -13.92 30.60
C ASP A 321 -0.41 -12.65 30.16
N ASP A 322 -0.19 -11.69 31.07
CA ASP A 322 0.67 -10.52 30.87
C ASP A 322 2.13 -10.89 30.60
N SER A 323 2.54 -12.08 31.07
CA SER A 323 3.85 -12.62 30.75
C SER A 323 4.05 -12.93 29.26
N ARG A 324 2.94 -13.06 28.52
CA ARG A 324 2.90 -13.52 27.13
C ARG A 324 2.76 -12.39 26.11
N ILE A 325 2.91 -11.14 26.53
CA ILE A 325 3.01 -9.99 25.61
C ILE A 325 4.44 -9.93 25.03
N GLY A 326 4.56 -9.87 23.71
CA GLY A 326 5.85 -9.66 23.04
C GLY A 326 6.39 -8.24 23.22
N PRO A 327 7.71 -8.00 23.05
CA PRO A 327 8.28 -6.64 23.14
C PRO A 327 7.66 -5.71 22.09
N ARG A 328 7.25 -4.49 22.48
CA ARG A 328 6.75 -3.51 21.52
C ARG A 328 7.88 -3.10 20.57
N PRO A 329 7.74 -3.32 19.26
CA PRO A 329 8.77 -2.89 18.32
C PRO A 329 8.84 -1.36 18.23
N ARG A 330 9.95 -0.85 17.70
CA ARG A 330 10.03 0.54 17.24
C ARG A 330 9.03 0.75 16.09
N ILE A 331 8.23 1.82 16.16
CA ILE A 331 7.20 2.14 15.16
C ILE A 331 7.38 3.58 14.70
N VAL A 332 7.50 3.82 13.39
CA VAL A 332 7.41 5.17 12.82
C VAL A 332 5.93 5.58 12.81
N THR A 333 5.61 6.67 13.51
CA THR A 333 4.23 7.14 13.65
C THR A 333 3.74 7.81 12.37
N ARG A 334 2.43 8.06 12.30
CA ARG A 334 1.83 8.88 11.25
C ARG A 334 2.52 10.23 11.05
N LYS A 335 2.82 10.92 12.15
CA LYS A 335 3.64 12.14 12.14
C LYS A 335 5.04 11.91 11.56
N GLY A 336 5.66 10.77 11.89
CA GLY A 336 7.02 10.43 11.44
C GLY A 336 7.17 10.18 9.95
N TRP A 337 6.18 9.58 9.30
CA TRP A 337 6.19 9.42 7.83
C TRP A 337 5.50 10.57 7.09
N GLY A 338 4.95 11.54 7.82
CA GLY A 338 4.39 12.77 7.26
C GLY A 338 2.93 12.64 6.80
N ALA A 339 2.11 11.90 7.53
CA ALA A 339 0.68 11.80 7.26
C ALA A 339 0.00 13.16 7.27
N ASP A 340 -0.76 13.46 6.22
CA ASP A 340 -1.71 14.58 6.26
C ASP A 340 -3.02 14.12 6.90
N GLU A 341 -3.21 14.46 8.18
CA GLU A 341 -4.38 14.07 8.94
C GLU A 341 -5.68 14.74 8.45
N ASN A 342 -5.60 15.74 7.57
CA ASN A 342 -6.79 16.37 6.96
C ASN A 342 -7.40 15.53 5.82
N LEU A 343 -6.66 14.55 5.30
CA LEU A 343 -7.17 13.65 4.26
C LEU A 343 -8.21 12.68 4.84
N ARG A 344 -7.91 12.02 5.96
CA ARG A 344 -8.80 11.00 6.54
C ARG A 344 -10.08 11.60 7.14
N GLU A 345 -11.03 10.72 7.42
CA GLU A 345 -12.12 11.05 8.33
C GLU A 345 -11.64 11.27 9.76
N ARG A 346 -12.38 12.10 10.51
CA ARG A 346 -12.05 12.47 11.89
C ARG A 346 -12.25 11.32 12.87
N GLU A 347 -13.33 10.56 12.71
CA GLU A 347 -13.75 9.52 13.65
C GLU A 347 -13.06 8.19 13.38
N PHE A 348 -12.76 7.48 14.46
CA PHE A 348 -12.17 6.15 14.43
C PHE A 348 -13.23 5.08 14.67
N ALA A 349 -13.08 3.93 13.99
CA ALA A 349 -13.86 2.74 14.29
C ALA A 349 -13.00 1.75 15.08
N TYR A 350 -13.55 1.19 16.16
CA TYR A 350 -12.87 0.22 17.00
C TYR A 350 -13.68 -1.07 17.08
N SER A 351 -12.99 -2.20 17.05
CA SER A 351 -13.52 -3.49 17.47
C SER A 351 -13.39 -3.67 18.98
N LYS A 352 -13.93 -4.75 19.53
CA LYS A 352 -13.77 -5.03 20.98
C LYS A 352 -12.35 -5.46 21.32
N SER A 353 -11.72 -6.23 20.45
CA SER A 353 -10.34 -6.73 20.61
C SER A 353 -9.78 -7.12 19.24
N VAL A 354 -8.48 -7.42 19.15
CA VAL A 354 -7.87 -8.05 17.97
C VAL A 354 -7.68 -9.54 18.24
N LYS A 355 -8.24 -10.38 17.37
CA LYS A 355 -8.18 -11.84 17.44
C LYS A 355 -7.19 -12.45 16.46
N ALA A 356 -6.90 -11.77 15.35
CA ALA A 356 -5.96 -12.24 14.35
C ALA A 356 -5.28 -11.08 13.60
N ALA A 357 -4.13 -11.35 13.02
CA ALA A 357 -3.43 -10.47 12.09
C ALA A 357 -3.49 -11.05 10.68
N PHE A 358 -3.96 -10.26 9.71
CA PHE A 358 -3.91 -10.58 8.30
C PHE A 358 -2.70 -9.91 7.66
N VAL A 359 -1.80 -10.73 7.11
CA VAL A 359 -0.59 -10.29 6.41
C VAL A 359 -0.89 -10.13 4.92
N HIS A 360 -0.50 -8.97 4.41
CA HIS A 360 -0.64 -8.52 3.04
C HIS A 360 0.73 -8.23 2.42
N HIS A 361 0.76 -8.15 1.10
CA HIS A 361 1.76 -7.35 0.40
C HIS A 361 1.11 -6.06 -0.13
N SER A 362 1.88 -5.03 -0.48
CA SER A 362 1.33 -3.86 -1.18
C SER A 362 1.16 -4.07 -2.69
N ALA A 363 1.72 -5.17 -3.22
CA ALA A 363 1.81 -5.47 -4.66
C ALA A 363 2.59 -4.42 -5.48
N GLU A 364 3.43 -3.64 -4.80
CA GLU A 364 4.30 -2.63 -5.42
C GLU A 364 5.61 -3.22 -5.95
N THR A 365 6.55 -2.35 -6.34
CA THR A 365 7.93 -2.78 -6.68
C THR A 365 8.69 -3.15 -5.40
N ASN A 366 9.71 -3.99 -5.54
CA ASN A 366 10.71 -4.19 -4.48
C ASN A 366 11.96 -3.32 -4.68
N ASP A 367 12.04 -2.57 -5.78
CA ASP A 367 13.22 -1.80 -6.21
C ASP A 367 13.23 -0.37 -5.64
N TYR A 368 12.41 -0.06 -4.64
CA TYR A 368 12.43 1.24 -3.95
C TYR A 368 13.60 1.34 -2.97
N ASP A 369 14.07 2.56 -2.67
CA ASP A 369 15.00 2.78 -1.57
C ASP A 369 14.23 2.89 -0.25
N CYS A 370 14.78 2.36 0.85
CA CYS A 370 14.07 2.42 2.14
C CYS A 370 13.85 3.87 2.63
N ALA A 371 14.62 4.83 2.12
CA ALA A 371 14.40 6.25 2.35
C ALA A 371 13.13 6.80 1.65
N ASP A 372 12.65 6.15 0.59
CA ASP A 372 11.44 6.53 -0.14
C ASP A 372 10.16 6.09 0.56
N VAL A 373 10.26 5.18 1.54
CA VAL A 373 9.11 4.53 2.17
C VAL A 373 8.09 5.54 2.76
N PRO A 374 8.50 6.63 3.43
CA PRO A 374 7.54 7.65 3.85
C PRO A 374 6.72 8.23 2.68
N ALA A 375 7.33 8.47 1.52
CA ALA A 375 6.63 8.97 0.34
C ALA A 375 5.71 7.91 -0.28
N ILE A 376 6.15 6.65 -0.31
CA ILE A 376 5.32 5.51 -0.75
C ILE A 376 4.05 5.42 0.11
N ILE A 377 4.21 5.44 1.44
CA ILE A 377 3.08 5.36 2.38
C ILE A 377 2.13 6.55 2.21
N ARG A 378 2.63 7.78 2.05
CA ARG A 378 1.79 8.95 1.75
C ARG A 378 1.02 8.78 0.45
N GLY A 379 1.65 8.22 -0.59
CA GLY A 379 1.01 7.92 -1.87
C GLY A 379 -0.13 6.90 -1.73
N ILE A 380 0.12 5.78 -1.03
CA ILE A 380 -0.91 4.76 -0.75
C ILE A 380 -2.06 5.35 0.06
N TYR A 381 -1.74 6.14 1.09
CA TYR A 381 -2.73 6.82 1.92
C TYR A 381 -3.62 7.76 1.10
N ARG A 382 -3.02 8.65 0.29
CA ARG A 382 -3.76 9.54 -0.60
C ARG A 382 -4.60 8.76 -1.63
N TYR A 383 -4.07 7.69 -2.20
CA TYR A 383 -4.80 6.83 -3.13
C TYR A 383 -6.04 6.20 -2.47
N HIS A 384 -5.88 5.55 -1.31
CA HIS A 384 -7.02 4.97 -0.60
C HIS A 384 -8.10 6.01 -0.26
N VAL A 385 -7.70 7.20 0.18
CA VAL A 385 -8.66 8.23 0.63
C VAL A 385 -9.28 9.02 -0.52
N GLN A 386 -8.46 9.57 -1.41
CA GLN A 386 -8.92 10.49 -2.46
C GLN A 386 -9.36 9.75 -3.73
N SER A 387 -8.75 8.60 -4.04
CA SER A 387 -9.07 7.84 -5.24
C SER A 387 -10.08 6.73 -4.97
N SER A 388 -9.91 5.96 -3.89
CA SER A 388 -10.81 4.83 -3.53
C SER A 388 -11.95 5.21 -2.59
N HIS A 389 -11.96 6.44 -2.07
CA HIS A 389 -12.94 7.00 -1.13
C HIS A 389 -13.00 6.29 0.23
N TRP A 390 -11.89 5.70 0.67
CA TRP A 390 -11.81 5.08 1.99
C TRP A 390 -11.65 6.13 3.08
N ARG A 391 -12.02 5.76 4.31
CA ARG A 391 -11.98 6.66 5.47
C ARG A 391 -10.55 7.05 5.87
N ASP A 392 -9.57 6.19 5.60
CA ASP A 392 -8.14 6.32 5.87
C ASP A 392 -7.40 5.21 5.10
N ILE A 393 -6.07 5.10 5.22
CA ILE A 393 -5.30 3.96 4.74
C ILE A 393 -5.89 2.64 5.28
N GLY A 394 -6.01 1.60 4.45
CA GLY A 394 -6.71 0.36 4.84
C GLY A 394 -5.99 -0.50 5.87
N TYR A 395 -4.66 -0.48 5.87
CA TYR A 395 -3.82 -1.30 6.74
C TYR A 395 -3.56 -0.63 8.08
N ASN A 396 -3.56 -1.40 9.17
CA ASN A 396 -3.18 -0.90 10.50
C ASN A 396 -1.69 -0.63 10.60
N PHE A 397 -0.87 -1.47 9.96
CA PHE A 397 0.58 -1.33 9.94
C PHE A 397 1.14 -1.62 8.55
N LEU A 398 2.32 -1.05 8.28
CA LEU A 398 3.12 -1.37 7.11
C LEU A 398 4.54 -1.77 7.54
N VAL A 399 5.15 -2.68 6.80
CA VAL A 399 6.52 -3.16 7.04
C VAL A 399 7.31 -3.07 5.73
N ASP A 400 8.44 -2.37 5.74
CA ASP A 400 9.30 -2.29 4.55
C ASP A 400 10.29 -3.47 4.48
N LYS A 401 10.98 -3.60 3.34
CA LYS A 401 12.03 -4.62 3.14
C LYS A 401 13.25 -4.44 4.05
N CYS A 402 13.41 -3.28 4.69
CA CYS A 402 14.46 -2.98 5.65
C CYS A 402 14.07 -3.31 7.10
N GLY A 403 12.83 -3.77 7.35
CA GLY A 403 12.33 -4.12 8.67
C GLY A 403 11.79 -2.93 9.49
N THR A 404 11.60 -1.76 8.87
CA THR A 404 10.94 -0.64 9.54
C THR A 404 9.43 -0.88 9.59
N ILE A 405 8.85 -0.68 10.78
CA ILE A 405 7.40 -0.77 11.01
C ILE A 405 6.82 0.64 11.05
N TYR A 406 5.74 0.85 10.31
CA TYR A 406 5.02 2.13 10.23
C TYR A 406 3.59 1.96 10.73
N GLU A 407 3.11 2.94 11.49
CA GLU A 407 1.69 3.09 11.82
C GLU A 407 0.91 3.46 10.56
N GLY A 408 -0.06 2.65 10.18
CA GLY A 408 -0.99 2.93 9.08
C GLY A 408 -2.24 3.63 9.61
N ARG A 409 -3.34 2.88 9.76
CA ARG A 409 -4.67 3.34 10.19
C ARG A 409 -4.61 4.14 11.51
N ALA A 410 -5.14 5.35 11.50
CA ALA A 410 -5.21 6.22 12.68
C ALA A 410 -6.22 5.70 13.73
N GLY A 411 -5.94 6.00 15.00
CA GLY A 411 -6.80 5.61 16.14
C GLY A 411 -6.06 4.97 17.31
N GLY A 412 -4.75 4.71 17.18
CA GLY A 412 -3.93 4.18 18.27
C GLY A 412 -3.30 2.83 17.92
N VAL A 413 -1.98 2.69 18.03
CA VAL A 413 -1.26 1.47 17.62
C VAL A 413 -1.60 0.26 18.49
N ALA A 414 -1.87 0.49 19.78
CA ALA A 414 -2.27 -0.55 20.71
C ALA A 414 -3.78 -0.87 20.64
N LYS A 415 -4.62 0.07 20.17
CA LYS A 415 -6.08 -0.09 20.11
C LYS A 415 -6.55 -1.02 18.98
N PRO A 416 -7.71 -1.68 19.12
CA PRO A 416 -8.28 -2.55 18.09
C PRO A 416 -8.96 -1.73 16.98
N VAL A 417 -8.20 -0.84 16.32
CA VAL A 417 -8.71 0.01 15.24
C VAL A 417 -9.13 -0.85 14.06
N MET A 418 -10.38 -0.70 13.61
CA MET A 418 -10.91 -1.41 12.45
C MET A 418 -10.33 -0.83 11.15
N GLY A 419 -9.65 -1.68 10.38
CA GLY A 419 -9.06 -1.35 9.08
C GLY A 419 -10.05 -1.45 7.91
N ALA A 420 -9.49 -1.56 6.71
CA ALA A 420 -10.18 -1.83 5.44
C ALA A 420 -9.21 -2.61 4.55
N HIS A 421 -8.81 -3.80 5.00
CA HIS A 421 -7.73 -4.60 4.43
C HIS A 421 -8.12 -6.05 4.13
N THR A 422 -9.15 -6.60 4.79
CA THR A 422 -9.67 -7.95 4.52
C THR A 422 -11.20 -7.92 4.59
N LEU A 423 -11.87 -7.70 3.47
CA LEU A 423 -13.32 -7.63 3.32
C LEU A 423 -13.97 -8.90 3.88
N GLY A 424 -14.96 -8.70 4.75
CA GLY A 424 -15.59 -9.74 5.54
C GLY A 424 -14.89 -10.01 6.87
N PHE A 425 -13.65 -9.59 7.08
CA PHE A 425 -12.89 -9.81 8.32
C PHE A 425 -12.13 -8.58 8.80
N ASN A 426 -12.54 -7.35 8.43
CA ASN A 426 -11.89 -6.13 8.95
C ASN A 426 -12.12 -5.96 10.45
N ALA A 427 -13.28 -6.43 10.95
CA ALA A 427 -13.59 -6.43 12.36
C ALA A 427 -12.77 -7.49 13.12
N ASP A 428 -12.41 -7.17 14.35
CA ASP A 428 -11.63 -8.01 15.27
C ASP A 428 -10.24 -8.43 14.73
N THR A 429 -9.68 -7.74 13.74
CA THR A 429 -8.38 -8.07 13.17
C THR A 429 -7.48 -6.85 12.99
N THR A 430 -6.21 -7.11 12.73
CA THR A 430 -5.24 -6.09 12.34
C THR A 430 -4.61 -6.45 11.00
N GLY A 431 -4.60 -5.50 10.07
CA GLY A 431 -4.00 -5.67 8.74
C GLY A 431 -2.58 -5.15 8.70
N ILE A 432 -1.66 -5.97 8.20
CA ILE A 432 -0.25 -5.62 8.07
C ILE A 432 0.17 -5.77 6.61
N ALA A 433 0.54 -4.68 5.94
CA ALA A 433 1.05 -4.72 4.58
C ALA A 433 2.58 -4.71 4.55
N VAL A 434 3.19 -5.76 4.00
CA VAL A 434 4.61 -5.75 3.67
C VAL A 434 4.79 -5.05 2.33
N LEU A 435 5.50 -3.93 2.31
CA LEU A 435 5.70 -3.13 1.11
C LEU A 435 6.51 -3.91 0.09
N GLY A 436 5.93 -4.07 -1.11
CA GLY A 436 6.50 -4.81 -2.22
C GLY A 436 5.59 -5.87 -2.82
N THR A 437 6.15 -6.68 -3.71
CA THR A 437 5.50 -7.85 -4.32
C THR A 437 6.28 -9.14 -4.02
N TYR A 438 5.59 -10.11 -3.42
CA TYR A 438 6.20 -11.34 -2.92
C TYR A 438 5.64 -12.61 -3.59
N SER A 439 5.07 -12.48 -4.79
CA SER A 439 4.66 -13.64 -5.59
C SER A 439 5.86 -14.50 -6.00
N LYS A 440 7.04 -13.88 -6.18
CA LYS A 440 8.29 -14.57 -6.52
C LYS A 440 9.48 -14.14 -5.67
N ALA A 441 9.52 -12.88 -5.22
CA ALA A 441 10.59 -12.38 -4.38
C ALA A 441 10.47 -12.92 -2.95
N VAL A 442 11.58 -13.34 -2.36
CA VAL A 442 11.62 -13.81 -0.97
C VAL A 442 11.64 -12.60 -0.03
N PRO A 443 10.79 -12.53 1.00
CA PRO A 443 10.85 -11.46 1.99
C PRO A 443 12.18 -11.48 2.74
N SER A 444 12.77 -10.30 2.94
CA SER A 444 14.04 -10.16 3.67
C SER A 444 13.90 -10.69 5.09
N THR A 445 15.02 -11.08 5.70
CA THR A 445 15.05 -11.46 7.12
C THR A 445 14.53 -10.31 8.00
N ALA A 446 14.95 -9.08 7.71
CA ALA A 446 14.49 -7.90 8.46
C ALA A 446 12.96 -7.72 8.41
N ALA A 447 12.33 -7.90 7.24
CA ALA A 447 10.87 -7.82 7.13
C ALA A 447 10.17 -8.96 7.89
N ARG A 448 10.71 -10.18 7.83
CA ARG A 448 10.16 -11.34 8.57
C ARG A 448 10.27 -11.15 10.09
N ASP A 449 11.41 -10.66 10.57
CA ASP A 449 11.66 -10.41 11.99
C ASP A 449 10.77 -9.25 12.50
N ALA A 450 10.61 -8.19 11.70
CA ALA A 450 9.70 -7.09 12.00
C ALA A 450 8.24 -7.58 12.10
N LEU A 451 7.79 -8.43 11.17
CA LEU A 451 6.46 -9.06 11.25
C LEU A 451 6.30 -9.90 12.52
N ALA A 452 7.31 -10.70 12.88
CA ALA A 452 7.25 -11.55 14.07
C ALA A 452 7.17 -10.70 15.35
N LYS A 453 8.01 -9.67 15.49
CA LYS A 453 7.95 -8.72 16.62
C LYS A 453 6.61 -8.01 16.70
N LEU A 454 6.13 -7.47 15.57
CA LEU A 454 4.87 -6.74 15.50
C LEU A 454 3.69 -7.62 15.88
N THR A 455 3.59 -8.84 15.34
CA THR A 455 2.48 -9.75 15.65
C THR A 455 2.56 -10.30 17.06
N ALA A 456 3.76 -10.59 17.58
CA ALA A 456 3.95 -11.00 18.98
C ALA A 456 3.42 -9.94 19.96
N TRP A 457 3.78 -8.68 19.73
CA TRP A 457 3.31 -7.57 20.55
C TRP A 457 1.83 -7.30 20.37
N LYS A 458 1.39 -7.04 19.12
CA LYS A 458 0.02 -6.59 18.84
C LYS A 458 -1.02 -7.62 19.27
N LEU A 459 -0.80 -8.91 18.97
CA LEU A 459 -1.69 -9.98 19.42
C LEU A 459 -1.56 -10.21 20.93
N GLY A 460 -0.35 -10.08 21.48
CA GLY A 460 -0.08 -10.22 22.92
C GLY A 460 -0.85 -9.22 23.76
N VAL A 461 -0.88 -7.94 23.38
CA VAL A 461 -1.68 -6.87 24.04
C VAL A 461 -3.17 -7.20 24.08
N HIS A 462 -3.65 -8.09 23.21
CA HIS A 462 -5.03 -8.54 23.15
C HIS A 462 -5.23 -9.98 23.68
N GLY A 463 -4.24 -10.54 24.37
CA GLY A 463 -4.29 -11.89 24.95
C GLY A 463 -4.24 -13.04 23.94
N VAL A 464 -3.84 -12.77 22.69
CA VAL A 464 -3.85 -13.76 21.62
C VAL A 464 -2.48 -14.40 21.42
N ASP A 465 -2.47 -15.72 21.37
CA ASP A 465 -1.30 -16.52 20.97
C ASP A 465 -1.03 -16.37 19.47
N ALA A 466 0.09 -15.74 19.12
CA ALA A 466 0.47 -15.51 17.73
C ALA A 466 0.74 -16.81 16.94
N SER A 467 1.07 -17.91 17.62
CA SER A 467 1.27 -19.22 17.02
C SER A 467 -0.03 -20.04 16.90
N GLY A 468 -1.08 -19.59 17.58
CA GLY A 468 -2.36 -20.29 17.70
C GLY A 468 -3.31 -20.05 16.52
N LYS A 469 -4.60 -20.24 16.82
CA LYS A 469 -5.72 -20.07 15.88
C LYS A 469 -6.77 -19.14 16.46
N ALA A 470 -7.53 -18.50 15.59
CA ALA A 470 -8.64 -17.64 15.96
C ALA A 470 -9.86 -17.93 15.08
N THR A 471 -11.05 -17.91 15.68
CA THR A 471 -12.31 -18.03 14.95
C THR A 471 -12.95 -16.66 14.80
N LEU A 472 -13.23 -16.28 13.56
CA LEU A 472 -13.84 -15.00 13.19
C LEU A 472 -15.20 -15.24 12.55
N THR A 473 -16.08 -14.25 12.63
CA THR A 473 -17.37 -14.23 11.93
C THR A 473 -17.22 -13.31 10.71
N SER A 474 -17.57 -13.82 9.53
CA SER A 474 -17.50 -13.04 8.30
C SER A 474 -18.63 -12.01 8.23
N GLU A 475 -18.32 -10.77 7.86
CA GLU A 475 -19.30 -9.73 7.51
C GLU A 475 -19.78 -9.83 6.04
N GLY A 476 -19.20 -10.75 5.28
CA GLY A 476 -19.49 -11.00 3.87
C GLY A 476 -18.33 -10.59 2.97
N GLY A 477 -17.81 -11.55 2.19
CA GLY A 477 -16.79 -11.32 1.17
C GLY A 477 -16.89 -12.34 0.06
N THR A 478 -15.91 -12.39 -0.84
CA THR A 478 -15.94 -13.30 -2.00
C THR A 478 -15.84 -14.77 -1.63
N LYS A 479 -15.18 -15.08 -0.51
CA LYS A 479 -14.88 -16.45 -0.07
C LYS A 479 -15.80 -16.96 1.04
N TYR A 480 -16.22 -16.07 1.95
CA TYR A 480 -17.05 -16.41 3.10
C TYR A 480 -18.32 -15.57 3.12
N ARG A 481 -19.48 -16.23 3.19
CA ARG A 481 -20.78 -15.55 3.30
C ARG A 481 -20.89 -14.83 4.65
N LYS A 482 -21.67 -13.74 4.68
CA LYS A 482 -21.99 -13.03 5.92
C LYS A 482 -22.57 -13.97 6.98
N GLY A 483 -22.11 -13.82 8.23
CA GLY A 483 -22.50 -14.64 9.38
C GLY A 483 -21.78 -15.99 9.49
N SER A 484 -21.03 -16.41 8.47
CA SER A 484 -20.26 -17.67 8.56
C SER A 484 -19.08 -17.54 9.51
N LYS A 485 -18.80 -18.60 10.29
CA LYS A 485 -17.62 -18.68 11.15
C LYS A 485 -16.48 -19.36 10.42
N ALA A 486 -15.29 -18.79 10.48
CA ALA A 486 -14.09 -19.36 9.89
C ALA A 486 -12.93 -19.33 10.89
N THR A 487 -12.16 -20.40 10.94
CA THR A 487 -10.98 -20.52 11.81
C THR A 487 -9.72 -20.32 11.00
N PHE A 488 -8.89 -19.37 11.44
CA PHE A 488 -7.62 -19.02 10.83
C PHE A 488 -6.48 -19.27 11.80
N ASN A 489 -5.25 -19.29 11.30
CA ASN A 489 -4.10 -19.07 12.19
C ASN A 489 -4.16 -17.63 12.71
N ALA A 490 -3.69 -17.39 13.93
CA ALA A 490 -3.71 -16.04 14.52
C ALA A 490 -2.89 -15.04 13.71
N VAL A 491 -1.86 -15.50 12.99
CA VAL A 491 -1.22 -14.77 11.89
C VAL A 491 -1.55 -15.50 10.58
N ALA A 492 -2.43 -14.92 9.77
CA ALA A 492 -2.95 -15.48 8.52
C ALA A 492 -2.54 -14.64 7.30
N GLY A 493 -2.54 -15.23 6.11
CA GLY A 493 -2.38 -14.48 4.86
C GLY A 493 -3.73 -13.96 4.37
N HIS A 494 -3.75 -12.86 3.62
CA HIS A 494 -4.98 -12.34 3.04
C HIS A 494 -5.79 -13.39 2.26
N ARG A 495 -5.13 -14.20 1.42
CA ARG A 495 -5.73 -15.33 0.67
C ARG A 495 -6.48 -16.37 1.53
N ASP A 496 -6.22 -16.42 2.83
CA ASP A 496 -6.95 -17.30 3.73
C ASP A 496 -8.40 -16.81 3.90
N GLY A 497 -8.59 -15.51 4.06
CA GLY A 497 -9.89 -14.85 4.27
C GLY A 497 -10.61 -14.38 2.99
N PHE A 498 -9.87 -14.15 1.90
CA PHE A 498 -10.40 -13.52 0.68
C PHE A 498 -9.90 -14.21 -0.61
N THR A 499 -10.57 -13.99 -1.75
CA THR A 499 -10.15 -14.54 -3.05
C THR A 499 -9.10 -13.63 -3.68
N THR A 500 -7.82 -13.87 -3.36
CA THR A 500 -6.69 -13.05 -3.80
C THR A 500 -5.38 -13.84 -3.82
N GLU A 501 -4.39 -13.37 -4.59
CA GLU A 501 -3.01 -13.89 -4.53
C GLU A 501 -2.22 -13.29 -3.36
N CYS A 502 -2.68 -12.19 -2.75
CA CYS A 502 -2.04 -11.56 -1.61
C CYS A 502 -1.92 -12.54 -0.42
N PRO A 503 -0.77 -12.62 0.30
CA PRO A 503 0.40 -11.75 0.26
C PRO A 503 1.49 -12.17 -0.75
N GLY A 504 1.15 -12.99 -1.75
CA GLY A 504 2.10 -13.60 -2.67
C GLY A 504 2.72 -14.89 -2.11
N GLU A 505 3.11 -15.79 -3.01
CA GLU A 505 3.55 -17.15 -2.66
C GLU A 505 4.70 -17.20 -1.67
N LYS A 506 5.73 -16.35 -1.82
CA LYS A 506 6.92 -16.41 -0.97
C LYS A 506 6.68 -15.86 0.42
N LEU A 507 5.91 -14.79 0.54
CA LEU A 507 5.56 -14.24 1.86
C LEU A 507 4.55 -15.15 2.57
N TYR A 508 3.57 -15.70 1.85
CA TYR A 508 2.66 -16.69 2.42
C TYR A 508 3.39 -17.93 2.94
N GLY A 509 4.34 -18.47 2.17
CA GLY A 509 5.18 -19.59 2.57
C GLY A 509 6.08 -19.30 3.79
N ALA A 510 6.36 -18.03 4.09
CA ALA A 510 7.15 -17.64 5.27
C ALA A 510 6.33 -17.53 6.57
N LEU A 511 4.99 -17.46 6.48
CA LEU A 511 4.12 -17.26 7.64
C LEU A 511 4.25 -18.32 8.75
N PRO A 512 4.48 -19.62 8.47
CA PRO A 512 4.73 -20.61 9.53
C PRO A 512 5.92 -20.23 10.43
N GLY A 513 7.05 -19.84 9.83
CA GLY A 513 8.23 -19.43 10.60
C GLY A 513 8.00 -18.14 11.39
N ILE A 514 7.29 -17.18 10.81
CA ILE A 514 6.90 -15.93 11.49
C ILE A 514 6.04 -16.23 12.72
N ARG A 515 5.08 -17.17 12.62
CA ARG A 515 4.24 -17.59 13.76
C ARG A 515 5.04 -18.21 14.88
N THR A 516 5.96 -19.12 14.55
CA THR A 516 6.85 -19.75 15.55
C THR A 516 7.68 -18.69 16.27
N GLU A 517 8.28 -17.77 15.53
CA GLU A 517 9.09 -16.72 16.13
C GLU A 517 8.25 -15.74 16.95
N ALA A 518 7.05 -15.38 16.49
CA ALA A 518 6.14 -14.53 17.25
C ALA A 518 5.70 -15.20 18.57
N GLY A 519 5.39 -16.50 18.55
CA GLY A 519 5.11 -17.29 19.76
C GLY A 519 6.30 -17.29 20.73
N ARG A 520 7.52 -17.51 20.23
CA ARG A 520 8.75 -17.43 21.03
C ARG A 520 8.95 -16.05 21.65
N LEU A 521 8.67 -14.98 20.90
CA LEU A 521 8.72 -13.59 21.37
C LEU A 521 7.62 -13.28 22.38
N GLN A 522 6.51 -14.02 22.39
CA GLN A 522 5.51 -14.06 23.46
C GLN A 522 5.92 -14.97 24.64
N GLY A 523 7.12 -15.57 24.62
CA GLY A 523 7.54 -16.50 25.69
C GLY A 523 6.85 -17.86 25.66
N ARG A 524 6.19 -18.20 24.54
CA ARG A 524 5.54 -19.50 24.31
C ARG A 524 6.55 -20.45 23.67
N ARG A 525 6.53 -21.72 24.08
CA ARG A 525 7.48 -22.75 23.63
C ARG A 525 6.92 -23.57 22.48
#